data_AF-A0AA86NIZ8-F1
#
_entry.id   AF-A0AA86NIZ8-F1
#
_cell.length_a   1.000
_cell.length_b   1.000
_cell.length_c   1.000
_cell.angle_alpha   90.00
_cell.angle_beta   90.00
_cell.angle_gamma   90.00
#
_symmetry.space_group_name_H-M   'P 1'
#
loop_
_entity.id
_entity.type
_entity.pdbx_description
1 polymer ?
#
loop_
_entity_poly.entity_id
_entity_poly.type
_entity_poly.pdbx_seq_one_letter_code
_entity_poly.pdbx_strand_id
1 'polypeptide(L)'
;MNKENNYEEQSYDEESNYSELTQEELIEEYRDIDDFENYEVSNLGQVKNKTTGRILKQRDSNNGYLVVGLQQNKIQKICYIHRLVAQAFLENPNNYNEVDHVDCVKFNNNVQNLRWASKSDNCKNRNGNSFGDKFIFVDQLPEDSIEVYYYSNYYFEGYYWSETLNQLYFNNGVRIREVIPVKHGQCYVCCCRSKQNDNIQMSMIKLQKGLFNNQ
;
A
#
# COMPACT_ATOMS: atom_id res chain seq x y z
N MET A 1 20.28 -58.11 17.24
CA MET A 1 20.01 -58.24 15.80
C MET A 1 19.09 -57.09 15.40
N ASN A 2 19.72 -56.09 14.79
CA ASN A 2 19.25 -54.91 14.05
C ASN A 2 17.75 -54.55 14.09
N LYS A 3 17.48 -53.28 14.41
CA LYS A 3 17.06 -52.29 13.41
C LYS A 3 17.17 -50.88 14.01
N GLU A 4 18.22 -50.18 13.63
CA GLU A 4 18.32 -48.72 13.73
C GLU A 4 17.29 -48.12 12.77
N ASN A 5 16.47 -47.20 13.29
CA ASN A 5 15.60 -46.36 12.48
C ASN A 5 16.40 -45.12 12.09
N ASN A 6 16.81 -45.05 10.82
CA ASN A 6 17.32 -43.83 10.20
C ASN A 6 16.16 -42.84 10.04
N TYR A 7 16.21 -41.75 10.81
CA TYR A 7 15.49 -40.53 10.50
C TYR A 7 16.38 -39.72 9.57
N GLU A 8 15.98 -39.60 8.29
CA GLU A 8 16.55 -38.62 7.38
C GLU A 8 15.91 -37.26 7.69
N GLU A 9 16.61 -36.42 8.44
CA GLU A 9 16.37 -34.97 8.49
C GLU A 9 16.84 -34.39 7.15
N GLN A 10 15.90 -34.07 6.26
CA GLN A 10 16.15 -33.18 5.13
C GLN A 10 16.24 -31.74 5.67
N SER A 11 17.47 -31.23 5.81
CA SER A 11 17.74 -29.82 6.04
C SER A 11 17.37 -29.04 4.78
N TYR A 12 16.29 -28.26 4.85
CA TYR A 12 15.97 -27.26 3.85
C TYR A 12 16.78 -26.00 4.19
N ASP A 13 17.78 -25.69 3.36
CA ASP A 13 18.59 -24.48 3.46
C ASP A 13 17.74 -23.25 3.07
N GLU A 14 17.12 -22.61 4.07
CA GLU A 14 16.36 -21.35 3.92
C GLU A 14 17.25 -20.12 3.62
N GLU A 15 18.58 -20.26 3.57
CA GLU A 15 19.51 -19.13 3.45
C GLU A 15 19.75 -18.60 2.02
N SER A 16 19.21 -19.22 0.97
CA SER A 16 19.64 -18.90 -0.40
C SER A 16 18.78 -17.92 -1.20
N ASN A 17 17.74 -17.31 -0.62
CA ASN A 17 16.87 -16.37 -1.35
C ASN A 17 16.91 -14.92 -0.85
N TYR A 18 17.91 -14.56 -0.04
CA TYR A 18 18.13 -13.18 0.43
C TYR A 18 19.33 -12.48 -0.23
N SER A 19 20.07 -13.18 -1.11
CA SER A 19 21.40 -12.76 -1.58
C SER A 19 21.43 -11.97 -2.91
N GLU A 20 20.29 -11.53 -3.44
CA GLU A 20 20.25 -10.68 -4.65
C GLU A 20 19.43 -9.40 -4.46
N LEU A 21 19.34 -8.88 -3.23
CA LEU A 21 19.03 -7.46 -3.07
C LEU A 21 20.27 -6.67 -3.51
N THR A 22 20.16 -5.99 -4.66
CA THR A 22 21.26 -5.18 -5.19
C THR A 22 21.65 -4.12 -4.15
N GLN A 23 22.96 -3.95 -3.96
CA GLN A 23 23.55 -3.06 -2.95
C GLN A 23 23.16 -1.57 -3.12
N GLU A 24 22.53 -1.22 -4.25
CA GLU A 24 22.02 0.10 -4.60
C GLU A 24 20.67 0.44 -3.92
N GLU A 25 19.87 -0.54 -3.49
CA GLU A 25 18.53 -0.30 -2.90
C GLU A 25 18.56 0.13 -1.42
N LEU A 26 19.72 0.13 -0.77
CA LEU A 26 19.85 0.39 0.68
C LEU A 26 20.67 1.64 1.03
N ILE A 27 21.06 2.45 0.05
CA ILE A 27 21.82 3.68 0.34
C ILE A 27 20.85 4.72 0.91
N GLU A 28 21.09 5.10 2.17
CA GLU A 28 20.38 6.23 2.77
C GLU A 28 20.87 7.54 2.14
N GLU A 29 20.04 8.13 1.29
CA GLU A 29 20.30 9.42 0.63
C GLU A 29 19.68 10.53 1.48
N TYR A 30 20.40 11.63 1.67
CA TYR A 30 19.91 12.84 2.33
C TYR A 30 19.76 13.97 1.33
N ARG A 31 18.65 14.71 1.42
CA ARG A 31 18.35 15.89 0.62
C ARG A 31 17.98 17.07 1.49
N ASP A 32 18.20 18.27 0.96
CA ASP A 32 17.85 19.51 1.63
C ASP A 32 16.34 19.63 1.84
N ILE A 33 15.97 20.28 2.94
CA ILE A 33 14.58 20.59 3.24
C ILE A 33 14.29 22.04 2.85
N ASP A 34 13.32 22.24 1.95
CA ASP A 34 12.83 23.57 1.57
C ASP A 34 12.42 24.40 2.80
N ASP A 35 12.75 25.70 2.78
CA ASP A 35 12.58 26.66 3.88
C ASP A 35 13.41 26.38 5.15
N PHE A 36 14.25 25.33 5.18
CA PHE A 36 15.02 24.92 6.36
C PHE A 36 16.48 24.58 6.03
N GLU A 37 17.25 25.58 5.60
CA GLU A 37 18.62 25.47 5.07
C GLU A 37 19.62 24.69 5.95
N ASN A 38 19.38 24.59 7.26
CA ASN A 38 20.27 23.91 8.20
C ASN A 38 19.96 22.41 8.38
N TYR A 39 18.98 21.87 7.66
CA TYR A 39 18.47 20.52 7.87
C TYR A 39 18.34 19.75 6.56
N GLU A 40 18.54 18.44 6.66
CA GLU A 40 18.35 17.48 5.59
C GLU A 40 17.42 16.37 6.07
N VAL A 41 16.67 15.79 5.14
CA VAL A 41 15.82 14.62 5.34
C VAL A 41 16.32 13.46 4.49
N SER A 42 16.29 12.24 5.04
CA SER A 42 16.65 11.04 4.31
C SER A 42 15.47 10.38 3.60
N ASN A 43 15.76 9.59 2.57
CA ASN A 43 14.80 8.70 1.93
C ASN A 43 14.18 7.66 2.89
N LEU A 44 14.79 7.41 4.05
CA LEU A 44 14.25 6.53 5.11
C LEU A 44 13.45 7.29 6.19
N GLY A 45 13.31 8.60 6.05
CA GLY A 45 12.55 9.45 6.96
C GLY A 45 13.32 9.89 8.21
N GLN A 46 14.65 9.86 8.21
CA GLN A 46 15.47 10.53 9.23
C GLN A 46 15.63 12.00 8.91
N VAL A 47 15.75 12.84 9.95
CA VAL A 47 16.03 14.27 9.78
C VAL A 47 17.26 14.60 10.59
N LYS A 48 18.23 15.26 9.96
CA LYS A 48 19.48 15.66 10.62
C LYS A 48 19.74 17.15 10.45
N ASN A 49 20.50 17.70 11.38
CA ASN A 49 21.05 19.03 11.24
C ASN A 49 22.38 18.95 10.48
N LYS A 50 22.52 19.72 9.40
CA LYS A 50 23.70 19.71 8.51
C LYS A 50 24.98 20.09 9.23
N THR A 51 24.91 21.13 10.06
CA THR A 51 26.08 21.70 10.74
C THR A 51 26.62 20.80 11.84
N THR A 52 25.73 20.21 12.64
CA THR A 52 26.10 19.40 13.82
C THR A 52 26.15 17.91 13.51
N GLY A 53 25.62 17.46 12.37
CA GLY A 53 25.46 16.05 12.01
C GLY A 53 24.45 15.28 12.88
N ARG A 54 23.80 15.95 13.84
CA ARG A 54 22.92 15.31 14.80
C ARG A 54 21.60 14.91 14.15
N ILE A 55 21.19 13.65 14.34
CA ILE A 55 19.84 13.17 14.03
C ILE A 55 18.84 13.74 15.05
N LEU A 56 17.77 14.35 14.55
CA LEU A 56 16.75 14.96 15.37
C LEU A 56 15.78 13.90 15.89
N LYS A 57 15.36 14.08 17.15
CA LYS A 57 14.34 13.21 17.76
C LYS A 57 12.98 13.48 17.12
N GLN A 58 12.39 12.44 16.56
CA GLN A 58 11.02 12.45 16.06
C GLN A 58 10.04 12.14 17.19
N ARG A 59 8.80 12.60 17.04
CA ARG A 59 7.72 12.34 18.00
C ARG A 59 6.41 12.04 17.26
N ASP A 60 5.54 11.25 17.88
CA ASP A 60 4.16 11.06 17.39
C ASP A 60 3.35 12.35 17.62
N SER A 61 2.55 12.75 16.63
CA SER A 61 1.58 13.84 16.76
C SER A 61 0.24 13.43 17.41
N ASN A 62 0.18 12.29 18.11
CA ASN A 62 -1.00 11.69 18.75
C ASN A 62 -2.07 11.21 17.76
N ASN A 63 -1.73 11.08 16.49
CA ASN A 63 -2.60 10.58 15.43
C ASN A 63 -1.88 9.56 14.52
N GLY A 64 -0.71 9.10 14.96
CA GLY A 64 0.13 8.09 14.32
C GLY A 64 1.16 8.65 13.35
N TYR A 65 1.16 9.96 13.04
CA TYR A 65 2.17 10.56 12.18
C TYR A 65 3.38 11.03 12.99
N LEU A 66 4.58 10.77 12.45
CA LEU A 66 5.81 11.30 13.01
C LEU A 66 6.00 12.76 12.59
N VAL A 67 6.43 13.58 13.55
CA VAL A 67 6.77 14.99 13.38
C VAL A 67 8.13 15.32 13.99
N VAL A 68 8.74 16.39 13.50
CA VAL A 68 9.97 16.97 14.02
C VAL A 68 9.83 18.49 14.13
N GLY A 69 10.50 19.09 15.12
CA GLY A 69 10.58 20.54 15.24
C GLY A 69 11.83 21.08 14.54
N LEU A 70 11.65 21.87 13.49
CA LEU A 70 12.74 22.52 12.75
C LEU A 70 12.77 24.02 13.06
N GLN A 71 13.96 24.61 13.12
CA GLN A 71 14.12 26.03 13.42
C GLN A 71 14.53 26.80 12.17
N GLN A 72 13.77 27.85 11.83
CA GLN A 72 14.11 28.80 10.77
C GLN A 72 13.95 30.21 11.32
N ASN A 73 14.93 31.09 11.12
CA ASN A 73 14.87 32.49 11.57
C ASN A 73 14.47 32.67 13.05
N LYS A 74 15.01 31.81 13.94
CA LYS A 74 14.70 31.76 15.39
C LYS A 74 13.26 31.34 15.74
N ILE A 75 12.46 30.93 14.76
CA ILE A 75 11.11 30.41 14.95
C ILE A 75 11.15 28.89 14.77
N GLN A 76 10.57 28.16 15.71
CA GLN A 76 10.42 26.71 15.59
C GLN A 76 9.09 26.37 14.92
N LYS A 77 9.12 25.51 13.91
CA LYS A 77 7.94 24.97 13.23
C LYS A 77 7.91 23.45 13.35
N ILE A 78 6.73 22.90 13.55
CA ILE A 78 6.50 21.46 13.60
C ILE A 78 6.19 20.99 12.17
N CYS A 79 6.98 20.03 11.69
CA CYS A 79 6.88 19.50 10.34
C CYS A 79 6.60 18.00 10.38
N TYR A 80 5.78 17.50 9.45
CA TYR A 80 5.48 16.08 9.31
C TYR A 80 6.56 15.36 8.50
N ILE A 81 7.06 14.25 9.02
CA ILE A 81 8.18 13.52 8.40
C ILE A 81 7.82 13.04 6.99
N HIS A 82 6.69 12.36 6.82
CA HIS A 82 6.23 11.91 5.49
C HIS A 82 6.15 13.04 4.47
N ARG A 83 5.79 14.27 4.87
CA ARG A 83 5.75 15.42 3.95
C ARG A 83 7.14 15.90 3.58
N LEU A 84 8.05 15.98 4.55
CA LEU A 84 9.44 16.35 4.29
C LEU A 84 10.08 15.38 3.29
N VAL A 85 9.91 14.07 3.51
CA VAL A 85 10.41 13.03 2.59
C VAL A 85 9.77 13.18 1.21
N ALA A 86 8.44 13.24 1.13
CA ALA A 86 7.76 13.34 -0.17
C ALA A 86 8.13 14.60 -0.95
N GLN A 87 8.30 15.75 -0.28
CA GLN A 87 8.72 16.99 -0.92
C GLN A 87 10.15 16.93 -1.45
N ALA A 88 11.06 16.28 -0.74
CA ALA A 88 12.47 16.20 -1.14
C ALA A 88 12.73 15.12 -2.21
N PHE A 89 11.96 14.03 -2.23
CA PHE A 89 12.26 12.85 -3.04
C PHE A 89 11.24 12.52 -4.14
N LEU A 90 10.00 12.99 -4.04
CA LEU A 90 8.94 12.61 -4.98
C LEU A 90 8.48 13.81 -5.82
N GLU A 91 8.43 13.63 -7.12
CA GLU A 91 7.80 14.59 -8.02
C GLU A 91 6.29 14.68 -7.76
N ASN A 92 5.75 15.89 -7.85
CA ASN A 92 4.32 16.15 -7.69
C ASN A 92 3.73 16.87 -8.90
N PRO A 93 3.73 16.25 -10.10
CA PRO A 93 3.29 16.90 -11.34
C PRO A 93 1.82 17.33 -11.30
N ASN A 94 1.00 16.65 -10.49
CA ASN A 94 -0.42 16.93 -10.33
C ASN A 94 -0.74 17.93 -9.21
N ASN A 95 0.28 18.47 -8.52
CA ASN A 95 0.12 19.39 -7.39
C ASN A 95 -0.85 18.91 -6.31
N TYR A 96 -0.76 17.63 -5.96
CA TYR A 96 -1.56 17.06 -4.87
C TYR A 96 -1.09 17.61 -3.51
N ASN A 97 -2.05 17.76 -2.60
CA ASN A 97 -1.79 18.30 -1.26
C ASN A 97 -1.61 17.21 -0.19
N GLU A 98 -1.97 15.97 -0.49
CA GLU A 98 -1.91 14.85 0.45
C GLU A 98 -0.79 13.89 0.06
N VAL A 99 -0.09 13.40 1.08
CA VAL A 99 0.87 12.30 0.97
C VAL A 99 0.22 11.10 1.62
N ASP A 100 0.13 10.02 0.87
CA ASP A 100 -0.48 8.75 1.27
C ASP A 100 0.62 7.73 1.56
N HIS A 101 0.40 6.90 2.59
CA HIS A 101 1.25 5.77 2.95
C HIS A 101 0.70 4.54 2.23
N VAL A 102 1.47 3.99 1.29
CA VAL A 102 1.07 2.83 0.45
C VAL A 102 0.60 1.67 1.34
N ASP A 103 1.36 1.32 2.37
CA ASP A 103 1.02 0.25 3.34
C ASP A 103 0.00 0.65 4.42
N CYS A 104 -0.44 1.92 4.45
CA CYS A 104 -1.27 2.56 5.47
C CYS A 104 -0.65 2.61 6.88
N VAL A 105 0.66 2.41 7.00
CA VAL A 105 1.44 2.44 8.23
C VAL A 105 2.14 3.80 8.37
N LYS A 106 1.52 4.70 9.14
CA LYS A 106 1.92 6.10 9.26
C LYS A 106 3.33 6.36 9.84
N PHE A 107 3.94 5.36 10.48
CA PHE A 107 5.31 5.44 10.99
C PHE A 107 6.36 5.02 9.96
N ASN A 108 5.96 4.31 8.90
CA ASN A 108 6.86 3.91 7.81
C ASN A 108 7.02 5.06 6.81
N ASN A 109 7.96 5.96 7.08
CA ASN A 109 8.21 7.14 6.25
C ASN A 109 9.30 6.91 5.18
N ASN A 110 9.55 5.66 4.80
CA ASN A 110 10.41 5.36 3.67
C ASN A 110 9.79 5.95 2.39
N VAL A 111 10.58 6.62 1.55
CA VAL A 111 10.13 7.23 0.29
C VAL A 111 9.35 6.24 -0.59
N GLN A 112 9.75 4.97 -0.64
CA GLN A 112 9.09 3.94 -1.44
C GLN A 112 7.69 3.60 -0.92
N ASN A 113 7.41 3.91 0.35
CA ASN A 113 6.10 3.75 0.96
C ASN A 113 5.23 5.02 0.86
N LEU A 114 5.74 6.10 0.27
CA LEU A 114 5.03 7.38 0.18
C LEU A 114 4.66 7.68 -1.26
N ARG A 115 3.49 8.30 -1.45
CA ARG A 115 3.08 8.84 -2.74
C ARG A 115 2.25 10.10 -2.57
N TRP A 116 2.35 11.00 -3.54
CA TRP A 116 1.38 12.08 -3.68
C TRP A 116 0.04 11.51 -4.13
N ALA A 117 -1.04 11.86 -3.45
CA ALA A 117 -2.37 11.33 -3.73
C ALA A 117 -3.43 12.43 -3.71
N SER A 118 -4.47 12.27 -4.53
CA SER A 118 -5.70 13.02 -4.34
C SER A 118 -6.41 12.54 -3.06
N LYS A 119 -7.25 13.41 -2.49
CA LYS A 119 -8.10 13.03 -1.34
C LYS A 119 -8.93 11.77 -1.62
N SER A 120 -9.42 11.62 -2.85
CA SER A 120 -10.20 10.44 -3.23
C SER A 120 -9.35 9.17 -3.24
N ASP A 121 -8.11 9.24 -3.71
CA ASP A 121 -7.24 8.06 -3.80
C ASP A 121 -6.74 7.63 -2.44
N ASN A 122 -6.40 8.60 -1.58
CA ASN A 122 -6.11 8.34 -0.17
C ASN A 122 -7.31 7.69 0.54
N CYS A 123 -8.54 8.18 0.32
CA CYS A 123 -9.75 7.56 0.87
C CYS A 123 -9.99 6.11 0.38
N LYS A 124 -9.54 5.78 -0.84
CA LYS A 124 -9.60 4.42 -1.38
C LYS A 124 -8.53 3.51 -0.76
N ASN A 125 -7.40 4.07 -0.32
CA ASN A 125 -6.30 3.35 0.33
C ASN A 125 -6.52 3.24 1.86
N ARG A 126 -7.55 2.51 2.26
CA ARG A 126 -7.89 2.29 3.68
C ARG A 126 -7.73 0.83 4.06
N ASN A 127 -7.32 0.57 5.30
CA ASN A 127 -7.12 -0.79 5.84
C ASN A 127 -8.41 -1.57 6.16
N GLY A 128 -9.56 -0.91 6.12
CA GLY A 128 -10.83 -1.54 6.51
C GLY A 128 -12.04 -0.71 6.13
N ASN A 129 -13.21 -1.26 6.41
CA ASN A 129 -14.48 -0.56 6.22
C ASN A 129 -14.84 0.30 7.45
N SER A 130 -15.91 1.08 7.32
CA SER A 130 -16.43 1.93 8.41
C SER A 130 -16.98 1.14 9.61
N PHE A 131 -17.12 -0.17 9.50
CA PHE A 131 -17.62 -1.07 10.54
C PHE A 131 -16.48 -1.77 11.32
N GLY A 132 -15.22 -1.50 10.97
CA GLY A 132 -14.05 -2.05 11.65
C GLY A 132 -13.52 -3.35 11.05
N ASP A 133 -14.15 -3.89 10.00
CA ASP A 133 -13.62 -5.08 9.33
C ASP A 133 -12.38 -4.71 8.53
N LYS A 134 -11.31 -5.49 8.74
CA LYS A 134 -10.07 -5.34 7.99
C LYS A 134 -10.22 -5.93 6.59
N PHE A 135 -9.61 -5.26 5.61
CA PHE A 135 -9.46 -5.83 4.28
C PHE A 135 -8.36 -6.87 4.27
N ILE A 136 -8.53 -7.90 3.44
CA ILE A 136 -7.49 -8.88 3.13
C ILE A 136 -6.77 -8.35 1.89
N PHE A 137 -5.47 -8.11 2.02
CA PHE A 137 -4.62 -7.62 0.93
C PHE A 137 -3.74 -8.75 0.42
N VAL A 138 -3.45 -8.71 -0.88
CA VAL A 138 -2.51 -9.60 -1.56
C VAL A 138 -1.46 -8.76 -2.27
N ASP A 139 -0.25 -9.28 -2.37
CA ASP A 139 0.87 -8.56 -3.00
C ASP A 139 0.75 -8.54 -4.53
N GLN A 140 0.16 -9.59 -5.10
CA GLN A 140 -0.01 -9.75 -6.54
C GLN A 140 -1.38 -10.36 -6.87
N LEU A 141 -1.89 -10.04 -8.06
CA LEU A 141 -3.08 -10.69 -8.59
C LEU A 141 -2.72 -12.15 -8.97
N PRO A 142 -3.65 -13.11 -8.78
CA PRO A 142 -3.51 -14.44 -9.35
C PRO A 142 -3.22 -14.39 -10.85
N GLU A 143 -2.38 -15.30 -11.37
CA GLU A 143 -1.98 -15.31 -12.79
C GLU A 143 -3.17 -15.44 -13.75
N ASP A 144 -4.23 -16.12 -13.33
CA ASP A 144 -5.47 -16.32 -14.09
C ASP A 144 -6.47 -15.16 -13.96
N SER A 145 -6.07 -14.04 -13.33
CA SER A 145 -6.95 -12.92 -13.09
C SER A 145 -7.37 -12.22 -14.39
N ILE A 146 -8.67 -12.13 -14.62
CA ILE A 146 -9.27 -11.42 -15.76
C ILE A 146 -9.92 -10.12 -15.27
N GLU A 147 -9.63 -9.00 -15.93
CA GLU A 147 -10.25 -7.72 -15.59
C GLU A 147 -11.76 -7.72 -15.92
N VAL A 148 -12.56 -7.27 -14.95
CA VAL A 148 -14.02 -7.16 -15.04
C VAL A 148 -14.38 -5.74 -15.43
N TYR A 149 -14.49 -5.48 -16.73
CA TYR A 149 -14.90 -4.17 -17.24
C TYR A 149 -16.40 -3.91 -17.13
N TYR A 150 -17.22 -4.95 -17.30
CA TYR A 150 -18.67 -4.82 -17.34
C TYR A 150 -19.37 -5.87 -16.51
N TYR A 151 -20.43 -5.45 -15.81
CA TYR A 151 -21.39 -6.35 -15.19
C TYR A 151 -22.77 -5.70 -15.25
N SER A 152 -23.74 -6.39 -15.88
CA SER A 152 -25.01 -5.77 -16.28
C SER A 152 -24.74 -4.54 -17.17
N ASN A 153 -25.37 -3.39 -16.89
CA ASN A 153 -25.17 -2.14 -17.64
C ASN A 153 -24.14 -1.19 -16.99
N TYR A 154 -23.33 -1.68 -16.06
CA TYR A 154 -22.37 -0.87 -15.31
C TYR A 154 -20.95 -1.15 -15.76
N TYR A 155 -20.15 -0.10 -15.83
CA TYR A 155 -18.72 -0.16 -16.13
C TYR A 155 -17.89 -0.08 -14.85
N PHE A 156 -16.83 -0.86 -14.79
CA PHE A 156 -15.97 -1.03 -13.64
C PHE A 156 -14.50 -0.88 -14.05
N GLU A 157 -13.67 -0.45 -13.11
CA GLU A 157 -12.21 -0.37 -13.28
C GLU A 157 -11.54 -0.93 -12.03
N GLY A 158 -10.44 -1.63 -12.23
CA GLY A 158 -9.64 -2.18 -11.14
C GLY A 158 -10.26 -3.39 -10.45
N TYR A 159 -11.27 -4.03 -11.03
CA TYR A 159 -11.84 -5.28 -10.53
C TYR A 159 -11.34 -6.47 -11.34
N TYR A 160 -10.90 -7.53 -10.67
CA TYR A 160 -10.28 -8.69 -11.32
C TYR A 160 -10.88 -9.99 -10.77
N TRP A 161 -11.19 -10.92 -11.64
CA TRP A 161 -11.76 -12.22 -11.30
C TRP A 161 -10.74 -13.34 -11.54
N SER A 162 -10.46 -14.13 -10.51
CA SER A 162 -9.73 -15.39 -10.65
C SER A 162 -10.73 -16.54 -10.69
N GLU A 163 -10.69 -17.32 -11.77
CA GLU A 163 -11.59 -18.48 -11.93
C GLU A 163 -11.16 -19.62 -11.03
N THR A 164 -9.86 -19.89 -10.96
CA THR A 164 -9.28 -20.99 -10.17
C THR A 164 -9.56 -20.81 -8.67
N LEU A 165 -9.50 -19.57 -8.18
CA LEU A 165 -9.78 -19.24 -6.77
C LEU A 165 -11.24 -18.89 -6.51
N ASN A 166 -12.05 -18.69 -7.55
CA ASN A 166 -13.44 -18.22 -7.46
C ASN A 166 -13.56 -16.97 -6.58
N GLN A 167 -12.63 -16.02 -6.78
CA GLN A 167 -12.45 -14.86 -5.92
C GLN A 167 -12.35 -13.58 -6.77
N LEU A 168 -13.01 -12.53 -6.29
CA LEU A 168 -12.93 -11.19 -6.87
C LEU A 168 -11.91 -10.35 -6.10
N TYR A 169 -11.09 -9.61 -6.83
CA TYR A 169 -10.08 -8.70 -6.31
C TYR A 169 -10.37 -7.27 -6.75
N PHE A 170 -9.94 -6.30 -5.95
CA PHE A 170 -9.98 -4.89 -6.29
C PHE A 170 -8.57 -4.30 -6.15
N ASN A 171 -8.02 -3.80 -7.25
CA ASN A 171 -6.77 -3.07 -7.33
C ASN A 171 -7.06 -1.57 -7.51
N ASN A 172 -6.64 -0.75 -6.56
CA ASN A 172 -6.78 0.71 -6.63
C ASN A 172 -5.56 1.42 -7.25
N GLY A 173 -4.62 0.66 -7.83
CA GLY A 173 -3.33 1.14 -8.33
C GLY A 173 -2.24 1.25 -7.26
N VAL A 174 -2.51 0.81 -6.04
CA VAL A 174 -1.61 0.93 -4.86
C VAL A 174 -1.49 -0.40 -4.16
N ARG A 175 -2.64 -1.03 -3.92
CA ARG A 175 -2.77 -2.32 -3.27
C ARG A 175 -3.89 -3.09 -3.93
N ILE A 176 -3.78 -4.41 -3.81
CA ILE A 176 -4.80 -5.33 -4.26
C ILE A 176 -5.46 -5.91 -3.01
N ARG A 177 -6.79 -5.87 -2.96
CA ARG A 177 -7.55 -6.48 -1.87
C ARG A 177 -8.54 -7.50 -2.39
N GLU A 178 -8.81 -8.51 -1.59
CA GLU A 178 -9.93 -9.40 -1.81
C GLU A 178 -11.25 -8.68 -1.58
N VAL A 179 -12.22 -8.94 -2.45
CA VAL A 179 -13.60 -8.49 -2.29
C VAL A 179 -14.40 -9.64 -1.69
N ILE A 180 -14.55 -9.60 -0.36
CA ILE A 180 -15.23 -10.66 0.38
C ILE A 180 -16.70 -10.74 -0.02
N PRO A 181 -17.18 -11.90 -0.51
CA PRO A 181 -18.57 -12.08 -0.86
C PRO A 181 -19.45 -12.17 0.39
N VAL A 182 -20.63 -11.58 0.31
CA VAL A 182 -21.66 -11.65 1.36
C VAL A 182 -22.80 -12.54 0.87
N LYS A 183 -23.34 -13.37 1.78
CA LYS A 183 -24.50 -14.20 1.48
C LYS A 183 -25.75 -13.33 1.32
N HIS A 184 -26.42 -13.47 0.18
CA HIS A 184 -27.68 -12.79 -0.13
C HIS A 184 -28.71 -13.80 -0.63
N GLY A 185 -29.58 -14.27 0.27
CA GLY A 185 -30.49 -15.37 -0.01
C GLY A 185 -29.75 -16.68 -0.31
N GLN A 186 -29.97 -17.24 -1.51
CA GLN A 186 -29.35 -18.47 -2.00
C GLN A 186 -28.07 -18.23 -2.83
N CYS A 187 -27.58 -16.99 -2.91
CA CYS A 187 -26.39 -16.66 -3.67
C CYS A 187 -25.39 -15.85 -2.86
N TYR A 188 -24.18 -15.72 -3.39
CA TYR A 188 -23.13 -14.87 -2.86
C TYR A 188 -22.92 -13.68 -3.78
N VAL A 189 -22.78 -12.49 -3.19
CA VAL A 189 -22.58 -11.24 -3.91
C VAL A 189 -21.38 -10.46 -3.39
N CYS A 190 -20.64 -9.83 -4.29
CA CYS A 190 -19.57 -8.90 -3.97
C CYS A 190 -20.08 -7.45 -4.12
N CYS A 191 -19.94 -6.65 -3.08
CA CYS A 191 -20.28 -5.23 -3.11
C CYS A 191 -19.16 -4.44 -3.80
N CYS A 192 -19.46 -3.91 -4.98
CA CYS A 192 -18.52 -3.23 -5.86
C CYS A 192 -19.00 -1.80 -6.14
N ARG A 193 -18.08 -0.92 -6.56
CA ARG A 193 -18.38 0.44 -6.99
C ARG A 193 -18.18 0.54 -8.50
N SER A 194 -19.20 1.00 -9.23
CA SER A 194 -19.03 1.32 -10.66
C SER A 194 -18.06 2.49 -10.82
N LYS A 195 -17.57 2.72 -12.04
CA LYS A 195 -16.78 3.92 -12.36
C LYS A 195 -17.55 5.22 -12.08
N GLN A 196 -18.87 5.19 -12.25
CA GLN A 196 -19.79 6.28 -11.94
C GLN A 196 -20.12 6.39 -10.44
N ASN A 197 -19.47 5.59 -9.59
CA ASN A 197 -19.58 5.59 -8.14
C ASN A 197 -20.90 5.00 -7.58
N ASP A 198 -21.61 4.21 -8.39
CA ASP A 198 -22.80 3.46 -7.96
C ASP A 198 -22.40 2.25 -7.11
N ASN A 199 -23.19 1.92 -6.09
CA ASN A 199 -23.00 0.70 -5.31
C ASN A 199 -23.72 -0.47 -5.99
N ILE A 200 -22.97 -1.46 -6.46
CA ILE A 200 -23.49 -2.61 -7.19
C ILE A 200 -23.20 -3.90 -6.45
N GLN A 201 -24.19 -4.78 -6.34
CA GLN A 201 -24.03 -6.14 -5.84
C GLN A 201 -23.81 -7.08 -7.02
N MET A 202 -22.56 -7.46 -7.26
CA MET A 202 -22.20 -8.43 -8.30
C MET A 202 -22.45 -9.85 -7.81
N SER A 203 -23.30 -10.60 -8.49
CA SER A 203 -23.50 -12.02 -8.17
C SER A 203 -22.34 -12.83 -8.73
N MET A 204 -21.68 -13.60 -7.86
CA MET A 204 -20.53 -14.45 -8.22
C MET A 204 -20.90 -15.43 -9.34
N ILE A 205 -22.06 -16.09 -9.21
CA ILE A 205 -22.56 -17.06 -10.21
C ILE A 205 -22.83 -16.38 -11.55
N LYS A 206 -23.43 -15.18 -11.56
CA LYS A 206 -23.73 -14.46 -12.81
C LYS A 206 -22.46 -13.93 -13.46
N LEU A 207 -21.51 -13.47 -12.65
CA LEU A 207 -20.21 -12.99 -13.12
C LEU A 207 -19.45 -14.10 -13.84
N GLN A 208 -19.28 -15.26 -13.19
CA GLN A 208 -18.62 -16.42 -13.80
C GLN A 208 -19.30 -16.83 -15.11
N LYS A 209 -20.63 -16.90 -15.12
CA LYS A 209 -21.38 -17.21 -16.34
C LYS A 209 -21.18 -16.18 -17.45
N GLY A 210 -21.06 -14.89 -17.12
CA GLY A 210 -20.92 -13.81 -18.10
C GLY A 210 -19.53 -13.72 -18.72
N LEU A 211 -18.49 -14.06 -17.95
CA LEU A 211 -17.10 -14.04 -18.41
C LEU A 211 -16.77 -15.22 -19.33
N PHE A 212 -17.30 -16.42 -19.03
CA PHE A 212 -16.87 -17.65 -19.69
C PHE A 212 -17.89 -18.28 -20.65
N ASN A 213 -19.17 -17.89 -20.64
CA ASN A 213 -20.15 -18.43 -21.61
C ASN A 213 -20.27 -17.60 -22.91
N ASN A 214 -19.37 -16.64 -23.14
CA ASN A 214 -19.29 -15.87 -24.38
C ASN A 214 -18.12 -16.34 -25.29
N GLN A 215 -17.59 -17.55 -25.06
CA GLN A 215 -16.62 -18.23 -25.92
C GLN A 215 -17.25 -19.37 -26.71
#